data_AF-A0A842MXH6-F1
#
_entry.id   AF-A0A842MXH6-F1
#
_cell.length_a   1.000
_cell.length_b   1.000
_cell.length_c   1.000
_cell.angle_alpha   90.00
_cell.angle_beta   90.00
_cell.angle_gamma   90.00
#
_symmetry.space_group_name_H-M   'P 1'
#
loop_
_entity.id
_entity.type
_entity.pdbx_description
1 polymer ?
#
loop_
_entity_poly.entity_id
_entity_poly.type
_entity_poly.pdbx_seq_one_letter_code
_entity_poly.pdbx_strand_id
1 'polypeptide(L)'
;YGQGKTHFLFCIGNLARKHNYVTSYVMLKPDQTPFYNLELVYKAIIKNLKYPQKSPLDMPEEGIENFIKNWFSSKKAEFAEKDLDGYELNEALNQYVEGMPDLDSTSFKCAIQSAFKALLKENASEFTNIMQWLKGEGYDRRTHSPLGIRQKIDKTSAFSMIRCISQLVRWIGYSGLVILFDETERNPSFNTKQKDLILNNLRQLIDETAQAFQSTFIFYSLPDESFLNTKGSIYEALRERLETISDPLNPTGVKIYLEKLRMNPVDMLYEIGMKLSKIYEVAYDFKFNESILNRAVKEIAKACYDERYTGAYRRLFMQKLITAFHMIRKNTEIIIDSNKAIEIVRGGPPA
;
A
#
# COMPACT_ATOMS: atom_id res chain seq x y z
N TYR A 1 14.43 -9.43 5.90
CA TYR A 1 13.09 -9.73 6.47
C TYR A 1 12.95 -9.20 7.89
N GLY A 2 11.82 -8.59 8.27
CA GLY A 2 11.53 -8.22 9.68
C GLY A 2 12.00 -6.84 10.14
N GLN A 3 12.56 -6.00 9.26
CA GLN A 3 13.00 -4.63 9.59
C GLN A 3 11.85 -3.62 9.73
N GLY A 4 10.60 -4.02 9.44
CA GLY A 4 9.41 -3.17 9.55
C GLY A 4 8.95 -2.51 8.24
N LYS A 5 9.45 -2.93 7.07
CA LYS A 5 9.08 -2.33 5.76
C LYS A 5 7.58 -2.42 5.47
N THR A 6 6.98 -3.60 5.60
CA THR A 6 5.52 -3.80 5.45
C THR A 6 4.71 -2.92 6.41
N HIS A 7 5.13 -2.84 7.68
CA HIS A 7 4.46 -1.97 8.66
C HIS A 7 4.58 -0.49 8.28
N PHE A 8 5.76 -0.06 7.82
CA PHE A 8 5.97 1.29 7.33
C PHE A 8 5.08 1.63 6.14
N LEU A 9 4.91 0.72 5.18
CA LEU A 9 3.97 0.89 4.07
C LEU A 9 2.52 1.02 4.58
N PHE A 10 2.10 0.21 5.55
CA PHE A 10 0.77 0.36 6.15
C PHE A 10 0.58 1.72 6.85
N CYS A 11 1.60 2.22 7.55
CA CYS A 11 1.59 3.56 8.14
C CYS A 11 1.42 4.63 7.06
N ILE A 12 2.16 4.55 5.95
CA ILE A 12 2.02 5.46 4.81
C ILE A 12 0.60 5.39 4.24
N GLY A 13 0.07 4.20 3.99
CA GLY A 13 -1.29 4.04 3.45
C GLY A 13 -2.36 4.61 4.37
N ASN A 14 -2.24 4.40 5.68
CA ASN A 14 -3.14 5.00 6.67
C ASN A 14 -3.04 6.53 6.68
N LEU A 15 -1.82 7.07 6.63
CA LEU A 15 -1.60 8.52 6.60
C LEU A 15 -2.16 9.13 5.29
N ALA A 16 -1.89 8.50 4.15
CA ALA A 16 -2.39 8.93 2.85
C ALA A 16 -3.92 9.04 2.84
N ARG A 17 -4.64 8.02 3.36
CA ARG A 17 -6.11 8.07 3.46
C ARG A 17 -6.61 9.20 4.36
N LYS A 18 -5.91 9.51 5.46
CA LYS A 18 -6.23 10.69 6.31
C LYS A 18 -6.07 12.02 5.57
N HIS A 19 -5.18 12.07 4.57
CA HIS A 19 -4.98 13.23 3.69
C HIS A 19 -5.77 13.14 2.38
N ASN A 20 -6.88 12.39 2.36
CA ASN A 20 -7.79 12.26 1.22
C ASN A 20 -7.15 11.62 -0.04
N TYR A 21 -6.16 10.74 0.12
CA TYR A 21 -5.62 9.95 -1.00
C TYR A 21 -6.31 8.60 -1.12
N VAL A 22 -6.47 8.14 -2.37
CA VAL A 22 -6.75 6.74 -2.68
C VAL A 22 -5.45 5.96 -2.57
N THR A 23 -5.52 4.74 -2.07
CA THR A 23 -4.34 3.90 -1.80
C THR A 23 -4.51 2.53 -2.45
N SER A 24 -3.41 1.90 -2.85
CA SER A 24 -3.41 0.50 -3.28
C SER A 24 -2.19 -0.21 -2.72
N TYR A 25 -2.40 -1.23 -1.91
CA TYR A 25 -1.33 -2.09 -1.41
C TYR A 25 -1.22 -3.35 -2.26
N VAL A 26 -0.04 -3.60 -2.82
CA VAL A 26 0.21 -4.72 -3.72
C VAL A 26 1.41 -5.51 -3.22
N MET A 27 1.16 -6.75 -2.82
CA MET A 27 2.22 -7.69 -2.47
C MET A 27 2.79 -8.29 -3.76
N LEU A 28 4.04 -8.00 -4.08
CA LEU A 28 4.70 -8.47 -5.30
C LEU A 28 5.31 -9.86 -5.06
N LYS A 29 4.55 -10.91 -5.39
CA LYS A 29 5.04 -12.30 -5.34
C LYS A 29 5.47 -12.80 -6.72
N PRO A 30 6.54 -13.60 -6.84
CA PRO A 30 7.05 -14.10 -8.13
C PRO A 30 6.04 -14.94 -8.92
N ASP A 31 5.25 -15.73 -8.21
CA ASP A 31 4.31 -16.71 -8.73
C ASP A 31 2.95 -16.09 -9.07
N GLN A 32 2.56 -15.02 -8.37
CA GLN A 32 1.22 -14.41 -8.49
C GLN A 32 1.23 -13.07 -9.22
N THR A 33 2.13 -12.16 -8.86
CA THR A 33 2.14 -10.77 -9.36
C THR A 33 3.58 -10.27 -9.53
N PRO A 34 4.38 -10.93 -10.38
CA PRO A 34 5.77 -10.52 -10.59
C PRO A 34 5.81 -9.16 -11.29
N PHE A 35 6.74 -8.29 -10.87
CA PHE A 35 6.84 -6.93 -11.41
C PHE A 35 7.24 -6.87 -12.89
N TYR A 36 7.84 -7.93 -13.46
CA TYR A 36 8.07 -8.01 -14.91
C TYR A 36 6.75 -8.11 -15.71
N ASN A 37 5.65 -8.56 -15.09
CA ASN A 37 4.35 -8.68 -15.73
C ASN A 37 3.42 -7.55 -15.30
N LEU A 38 3.50 -6.42 -16.00
CA LEU A 38 2.74 -5.21 -15.70
C LEU A 38 1.22 -5.40 -15.77
N GLU A 39 0.73 -6.35 -16.58
CA GLU A 39 -0.70 -6.66 -16.63
C GLU A 39 -1.19 -7.17 -15.28
N LEU A 40 -0.47 -8.13 -14.67
CA LEU A 40 -0.80 -8.65 -13.35
C LEU A 40 -0.65 -7.60 -12.25
N VAL A 41 0.36 -6.73 -12.37
CA VAL A 41 0.55 -5.59 -11.45
C VAL A 41 -0.65 -4.65 -11.51
N TYR A 42 -1.12 -4.29 -12.72
CA TYR A 42 -2.33 -3.48 -12.89
C TYR A 42 -3.56 -4.14 -12.24
N LYS A 43 -3.81 -5.42 -12.50
CA LYS A 43 -4.95 -6.16 -11.90
C LYS A 43 -4.87 -6.12 -10.38
N ALA A 44 -3.68 -6.30 -9.82
CA ALA A 44 -3.46 -6.22 -8.39
C ALA A 44 -3.71 -4.81 -7.82
N ILE A 45 -3.31 -3.75 -8.54
CA ILE A 45 -3.60 -2.37 -8.12
C ILE A 45 -5.11 -2.14 -8.06
N ILE A 46 -5.81 -2.43 -9.15
CA ILE A 46 -7.26 -2.23 -9.28
C ILE A 46 -8.05 -3.02 -8.25
N LYS A 47 -7.61 -4.25 -7.94
CA LYS A 47 -8.25 -5.11 -6.93
C LYS A 47 -8.10 -4.57 -5.51
N ASN A 48 -6.97 -3.93 -5.19
CA ASN A 48 -6.63 -3.49 -3.83
C ASN A 48 -6.83 -1.99 -3.61
N LEU A 49 -7.58 -1.30 -4.48
CA LEU A 49 -7.92 0.12 -4.29
C LEU A 49 -8.72 0.32 -3.00
N LYS A 50 -8.25 1.25 -2.17
CA LYS A 50 -8.92 1.71 -0.94
C LYS A 50 -9.04 3.22 -0.97
N TYR A 51 -10.20 3.72 -0.64
CA TYR A 51 -10.50 5.15 -0.59
C TYR A 51 -10.75 5.62 0.86
N PRO A 52 -10.58 6.92 1.16
CA PRO A 52 -10.93 7.51 2.44
C PRO A 52 -12.39 7.22 2.83
N GLN A 53 -12.61 6.74 4.06
CA GLN A 53 -13.94 6.47 4.62
C GLN A 53 -14.41 7.66 5.46
N LYS A 54 -15.73 7.89 5.50
CA LYS A 54 -16.32 8.96 6.34
C LYS A 54 -16.25 8.61 7.83
N SER A 55 -16.38 7.33 8.19
CA SER A 55 -16.24 6.85 9.56
C SER A 55 -14.98 5.98 9.73
N PRO A 56 -14.22 6.16 10.84
CA PRO A 56 -13.08 5.28 11.17
C PRO A 56 -13.47 3.82 11.47
N LEU A 57 -14.75 3.56 11.75
CA LEU A 57 -15.28 2.23 12.08
C LEU A 57 -15.69 1.42 10.84
N ASP A 58 -15.80 2.07 9.68
CA ASP A 58 -16.17 1.39 8.45
C ASP A 58 -14.98 0.59 7.93
N MET A 59 -15.18 -0.70 7.72
CA MET A 59 -14.19 -1.52 7.03
C MET A 59 -14.12 -1.03 5.57
N PRO A 60 -12.95 -0.54 5.11
CA PRO A 60 -12.85 0.00 3.77
C PRO A 60 -13.07 -1.12 2.76
N GLU A 61 -14.15 -1.01 2.00
CA GLU A 61 -14.37 -1.88 0.85
C GLU A 61 -13.22 -1.69 -0.16
N GLU A 62 -12.73 -2.81 -0.68
CA GLU A 62 -11.59 -2.83 -1.60
C GLU A 62 -12.05 -2.98 -3.05
N GLY A 63 -11.27 -2.40 -3.96
CA GLY A 63 -11.38 -2.64 -5.40
C GLY A 63 -12.12 -1.55 -6.17
N ILE A 64 -11.85 -1.50 -7.48
CA ILE A 64 -12.43 -0.50 -8.40
C ILE A 64 -13.96 -0.49 -8.42
N GLU A 65 -14.58 -1.65 -8.24
CA GLU A 65 -16.04 -1.76 -8.28
C GLU A 65 -16.69 -0.99 -7.12
N ASN A 66 -16.22 -1.24 -5.90
CA ASN A 66 -16.69 -0.56 -4.70
C ASN A 66 -16.30 0.92 -4.72
N PHE A 67 -15.13 1.25 -5.26
CA PHE A 67 -14.72 2.63 -5.49
C PHE A 67 -15.70 3.40 -6.39
N ILE A 68 -16.10 2.83 -7.52
CA ILE A 68 -17.05 3.47 -8.45
C ILE A 68 -18.45 3.57 -7.83
N LYS A 69 -18.93 2.52 -7.15
CA LYS A 69 -20.23 2.56 -6.44
C LYS A 69 -20.27 3.63 -5.35
N ASN A 70 -19.21 3.75 -4.56
CA ASN A 70 -19.11 4.78 -3.53
C ASN A 70 -19.04 6.18 -4.13
N TRP A 71 -18.26 6.37 -5.21
CA TRP A 71 -18.20 7.63 -5.94
C TRP A 71 -19.57 8.04 -6.49
N PHE A 72 -20.27 7.13 -7.17
CA PHE A 72 -21.62 7.34 -7.68
C PHE A 72 -22.59 7.73 -6.55
N SER A 73 -22.61 6.96 -5.46
CA SER A 73 -23.49 7.21 -4.31
C SER A 73 -23.20 8.57 -3.66
N SER A 74 -21.93 8.93 -3.52
CA SER A 74 -21.51 10.22 -2.97
C SER A 74 -21.95 11.38 -3.86
N LYS A 75 -21.81 11.25 -5.18
CA LYS A 75 -22.28 12.29 -6.12
C LYS A 75 -23.80 12.37 -6.15
N LYS A 76 -24.52 11.24 -6.17
CA LYS A 76 -25.98 11.23 -6.10
C LYS A 76 -26.49 11.97 -4.85
N ALA A 77 -25.87 11.76 -3.68
CA ALA A 77 -26.19 12.48 -2.46
C ALA A 77 -25.90 13.99 -2.57
N GLU A 78 -24.73 14.37 -3.11
CA GLU A 78 -24.36 15.79 -3.30
C GLU A 78 -25.33 16.55 -4.21
N PHE A 79 -25.80 15.94 -5.29
CA PHE A 79 -26.78 16.58 -6.18
C PHE A 79 -28.20 16.58 -5.58
N ALA A 80 -28.58 15.55 -4.82
CA ALA A 80 -29.85 15.52 -4.11
C ALA A 80 -29.94 16.60 -3.00
N GLU A 81 -28.82 16.93 -2.34
CA GLU A 81 -28.74 18.06 -1.38
C GLU A 81 -28.96 19.44 -2.03
N LYS A 82 -28.90 19.54 -3.37
CA LYS A 82 -29.20 20.76 -4.14
C LYS A 82 -30.65 20.81 -4.60
N ASP A 83 -31.55 20.07 -3.95
CA ASP A 83 -32.98 19.95 -4.25
C ASP A 83 -33.27 19.44 -5.69
N LEU A 84 -32.33 18.74 -6.32
CA LEU A 84 -32.56 18.07 -7.60
C LEU A 84 -33.18 16.69 -7.37
N ASP A 85 -34.28 16.40 -8.06
CA ASP A 85 -34.95 15.10 -7.99
C ASP A 85 -35.21 14.48 -9.37
N GLY A 86 -35.66 13.22 -9.36
CA GLY A 86 -36.15 12.51 -10.53
C GLY A 86 -35.32 12.66 -11.79
N TYR A 87 -35.88 13.34 -12.80
CA TYR A 87 -35.27 13.53 -14.11
C TYR A 87 -34.09 14.51 -14.06
N GLU A 88 -34.23 15.64 -13.34
CA GLU A 88 -33.21 16.69 -13.26
C GLU A 88 -31.93 16.17 -12.59
N LEU A 89 -32.08 15.36 -11.53
CA LEU A 89 -30.97 14.67 -10.88
C LEU A 89 -30.23 13.74 -11.86
N ASN A 90 -30.97 12.95 -12.64
CA ASN A 90 -30.38 12.03 -13.61
C ASN A 90 -29.68 12.77 -14.75
N GLU A 91 -30.25 13.88 -15.22
CA GLU A 91 -29.63 14.72 -16.24
C GLU A 91 -28.33 15.35 -15.73
N ALA A 92 -28.36 15.94 -14.53
CA ALA A 92 -27.18 16.54 -13.90
C ALA A 92 -26.05 15.52 -13.68
N LEU A 93 -26.37 14.30 -13.24
CA LEU A 93 -25.39 13.22 -13.08
C LEU A 93 -24.81 12.74 -14.43
N ASN A 94 -25.63 12.69 -15.49
CA ASN A 94 -25.14 12.39 -16.84
C ASN A 94 -24.21 13.48 -17.36
N GLN A 95 -24.61 14.75 -17.25
CA GLN A 95 -23.79 15.89 -17.66
C GLN A 95 -22.46 15.93 -16.89
N TYR A 96 -22.48 15.64 -15.58
CA TYR A 96 -21.28 15.56 -14.75
C TYR A 96 -20.28 14.53 -15.27
N VAL A 97 -20.73 13.30 -15.58
CA VAL A 97 -19.81 12.25 -16.05
C VAL A 97 -19.37 12.46 -17.50
N GLU A 98 -20.18 13.13 -18.31
CA GLU A 98 -19.81 13.55 -19.68
C GLU A 98 -18.76 14.65 -19.68
N GLY A 99 -18.77 15.53 -18.67
CA GLY A 99 -17.74 16.55 -18.43
C GLY A 99 -16.39 16.01 -17.96
N MET A 100 -16.18 14.69 -17.91
CA MET A 100 -14.90 14.09 -17.56
C MET A 100 -13.82 14.49 -18.58
N PRO A 101 -12.64 14.95 -18.14
CA PRO A 101 -11.54 15.29 -19.02
C PRO A 101 -11.06 14.07 -19.80
N ASP A 102 -10.25 14.30 -20.82
CA ASP A 102 -9.60 13.20 -21.51
C ASP A 102 -8.59 12.51 -20.58
N LEU A 103 -8.63 11.18 -20.65
CA LEU A 103 -7.70 10.30 -19.95
C LEU A 103 -6.72 9.74 -20.98
N ASP A 104 -5.61 9.20 -20.48
CA ASP A 104 -4.56 8.61 -21.32
C ASP A 104 -5.08 7.47 -22.23
N SER A 105 -6.15 6.78 -21.81
CA SER A 105 -6.87 5.79 -22.63
C SER A 105 -8.33 6.16 -22.81
N THR A 106 -8.74 6.37 -24.07
CA THR A 106 -10.15 6.58 -24.44
C THR A 106 -11.02 5.40 -24.04
N SER A 107 -10.53 4.15 -24.18
CA SER A 107 -11.30 2.96 -23.75
C SER A 107 -11.54 2.96 -22.25
N PHE A 108 -10.57 3.40 -21.44
CA PHE A 108 -10.75 3.53 -20.00
C PHE A 108 -11.75 4.63 -19.65
N LYS A 109 -11.66 5.80 -20.30
CA LYS A 109 -12.66 6.89 -20.14
C LYS A 109 -14.07 6.39 -20.43
N CYS A 110 -14.27 5.75 -21.59
CA CYS A 110 -15.56 5.21 -21.99
C CYS A 110 -16.06 4.13 -21.01
N ALA A 111 -15.18 3.28 -20.48
CA ALA A 111 -15.53 2.30 -19.47
C ALA A 111 -16.05 2.96 -18.18
N ILE A 112 -15.36 3.98 -17.66
CA ILE A 112 -15.80 4.66 -16.43
C ILE A 112 -17.12 5.41 -16.67
N GLN A 113 -17.25 6.12 -17.78
CA GLN A 113 -18.50 6.82 -18.14
C GLN A 113 -19.67 5.84 -18.26
N SER A 114 -19.46 4.72 -18.95
CA SER A 114 -20.50 3.69 -19.12
C SER A 114 -20.83 3.01 -17.80
N ALA A 115 -19.84 2.76 -16.93
CA ALA A 115 -20.09 2.18 -15.61
C ALA A 115 -20.95 3.09 -14.75
N PHE A 116 -20.66 4.40 -14.76
CA PHE A 116 -21.45 5.39 -14.03
C PHE A 116 -22.89 5.48 -14.58
N LYS A 117 -23.04 5.49 -15.91
CA LYS A 117 -24.35 5.48 -16.59
C LYS A 117 -25.13 4.19 -16.35
N ALA A 118 -24.46 3.05 -16.26
CA ALA A 118 -25.08 1.77 -15.93
C ALA A 118 -25.62 1.76 -14.49
N LEU A 119 -24.90 2.36 -13.52
CA LEU A 119 -25.41 2.56 -12.16
C LEU A 119 -26.63 3.49 -12.14
N LEU A 120 -26.59 4.57 -12.92
CA LEU A 120 -27.70 5.53 -13.03
C LEU A 120 -28.99 4.88 -13.57
N LYS A 121 -28.84 3.98 -14.55
CA LYS A 121 -29.95 3.22 -15.17
C LYS A 121 -30.31 1.94 -14.41
N GLU A 122 -29.65 1.66 -13.29
CA GLU A 122 -29.78 0.41 -12.53
C GLU A 122 -29.52 -0.86 -13.37
N ASN A 123 -28.71 -0.74 -14.43
CA ASN A 123 -28.35 -1.85 -15.31
C ASN A 123 -27.16 -2.64 -14.75
N ALA A 124 -27.45 -3.56 -13.83
CA ALA A 124 -26.44 -4.39 -13.17
C ALA A 124 -25.62 -5.24 -14.16
N SER A 125 -26.24 -5.76 -15.22
CA SER A 125 -25.54 -6.63 -16.20
C SER A 125 -24.46 -5.86 -16.97
N GLU A 126 -24.79 -4.67 -17.47
CA GLU A 126 -23.83 -3.80 -18.17
C GLU A 126 -22.70 -3.37 -17.23
N PHE A 127 -23.04 -2.98 -15.99
CA PHE A 127 -22.04 -2.61 -14.99
C PHE A 127 -21.06 -3.77 -14.70
N THR A 128 -21.57 -4.99 -14.50
CA THR A 128 -20.73 -6.18 -14.26
C THR A 128 -19.79 -6.45 -15.44
N ASN A 129 -20.27 -6.38 -16.67
CA ASN A 129 -19.44 -6.57 -17.86
C ASN A 129 -18.31 -5.54 -17.94
N ILE A 130 -18.59 -4.27 -17.64
CA ILE A 130 -17.57 -3.22 -17.60
C ILE A 130 -16.55 -3.47 -16.48
N MET A 131 -17.01 -3.93 -15.31
CA MET A 131 -16.11 -4.26 -14.19
C MET A 131 -15.16 -5.41 -14.55
N GLN A 132 -15.61 -6.43 -15.27
CA GLN A 132 -14.74 -7.52 -15.75
C GLN A 132 -13.59 -6.97 -16.61
N TRP A 133 -13.90 -6.03 -17.52
CA TRP A 133 -12.87 -5.38 -18.33
C TRP A 133 -11.92 -4.51 -17.50
N LEU A 134 -12.44 -3.66 -16.60
CA LEU A 134 -11.61 -2.82 -15.73
C LEU A 134 -10.71 -3.65 -14.81
N LYS A 135 -11.18 -4.80 -14.32
CA LYS A 135 -10.40 -5.78 -13.55
C LYS A 135 -9.39 -6.56 -14.40
N GLY A 136 -9.40 -6.39 -15.72
CA GLY A 136 -8.51 -7.08 -16.65
C GLY A 136 -8.84 -8.57 -16.81
N GLU A 137 -10.08 -8.99 -16.56
CA GLU A 137 -10.50 -10.40 -16.65
C GLU A 137 -10.68 -10.85 -18.12
N GLY A 138 -10.94 -9.93 -19.04
CA GLY A 138 -11.01 -10.23 -20.46
C GLY A 138 -11.57 -9.08 -21.30
N TYR A 139 -11.60 -9.29 -22.61
CA TYR A 139 -12.24 -8.40 -23.58
C TYR A 139 -13.08 -9.23 -24.55
N ASP A 140 -14.38 -8.96 -24.55
CA ASP A 140 -15.32 -9.48 -25.55
C ASP A 140 -15.80 -8.36 -26.48
N ARG A 141 -15.60 -8.52 -27.79
CA ARG A 141 -15.90 -7.47 -28.76
C ARG A 141 -17.39 -7.11 -28.82
N ARG A 142 -18.30 -8.09 -28.66
CA ARG A 142 -19.74 -7.86 -28.80
C ARG A 142 -20.29 -7.08 -27.61
N THR A 143 -19.78 -7.38 -26.42
CA THR A 143 -20.18 -6.72 -25.17
C THR A 143 -19.51 -5.36 -25.00
N HIS A 144 -18.22 -5.23 -25.30
CA HIS A 144 -17.44 -4.05 -24.94
C HIS A 144 -17.38 -2.98 -26.04
N SER A 145 -17.36 -3.37 -27.32
CA SER A 145 -17.26 -2.40 -28.42
C SER A 145 -18.42 -1.39 -28.47
N PRO A 146 -19.69 -1.75 -28.19
CA PRO A 146 -20.79 -0.78 -28.12
C PRO A 146 -20.62 0.27 -27.02
N LEU A 147 -19.87 -0.06 -25.97
CA LEU A 147 -19.56 0.82 -24.84
C LEU A 147 -18.34 1.71 -25.10
N GLY A 148 -17.80 1.72 -26.32
CA GLY A 148 -16.60 2.48 -26.69
C GLY A 148 -15.28 1.85 -26.23
N ILE A 149 -15.33 0.68 -25.61
CA ILE A 149 -14.16 -0.07 -25.16
C ILE A 149 -13.66 -0.93 -26.33
N ARG A 150 -12.45 -0.68 -26.83
CA ARG A 150 -11.97 -1.26 -28.11
C ARG A 150 -10.74 -2.14 -28.00
N GLN A 151 -10.13 -2.21 -26.82
CA GLN A 151 -8.89 -2.94 -26.60
C GLN A 151 -8.95 -3.76 -25.31
N LYS A 152 -8.17 -4.84 -25.25
CA LYS A 152 -7.88 -5.54 -24.01
C LYS A 152 -6.83 -4.80 -23.19
N ILE A 153 -6.80 -5.06 -21.89
CA ILE A 153 -5.70 -4.62 -21.03
C ILE A 153 -4.60 -5.69 -21.08
N ASP A 154 -3.38 -5.27 -21.35
CA ASP A 154 -2.20 -6.11 -21.51
C ASP A 154 -0.95 -5.38 -21.00
N LYS A 155 0.22 -6.02 -21.16
CA LYS A 155 1.50 -5.47 -20.69
C LYS A 155 1.86 -4.09 -21.27
N THR A 156 1.42 -3.74 -22.48
CA THR A 156 1.76 -2.47 -23.13
C THR A 156 0.82 -1.35 -22.72
N SER A 157 -0.44 -1.69 -22.39
CA SER A 157 -1.45 -0.75 -21.93
C SER A 157 -1.48 -0.58 -20.41
N ALA A 158 -0.89 -1.48 -19.62
CA ALA A 158 -0.94 -1.47 -18.16
C ALA A 158 -0.57 -0.12 -17.52
N PHE A 159 0.55 0.50 -17.89
CA PHE A 159 0.92 1.82 -17.35
C PHE A 159 -0.07 2.91 -17.76
N SER A 160 -0.57 2.87 -19.00
CA SER A 160 -1.62 3.80 -19.45
C SER A 160 -2.88 3.69 -18.59
N MET A 161 -3.29 2.47 -18.24
CA MET A 161 -4.42 2.26 -17.36
C MET A 161 -4.16 2.76 -15.93
N ILE A 162 -2.95 2.58 -15.38
CA ILE A 162 -2.57 3.13 -14.06
C ILE A 162 -2.59 4.67 -14.09
N ARG A 163 -2.15 5.29 -15.19
CA ARG A 163 -2.25 6.75 -15.38
C ARG A 163 -3.69 7.21 -15.40
N CYS A 164 -4.57 6.47 -16.10
CA CYS A 164 -6.00 6.77 -16.11
C CYS A 164 -6.62 6.73 -14.71
N ILE A 165 -6.23 5.77 -13.84
CA ILE A 165 -6.68 5.75 -12.43
C ILE A 165 -6.19 7.00 -11.70
N SER A 166 -4.93 7.38 -11.89
CA SER A 166 -4.32 8.55 -11.24
C SER A 166 -5.03 9.86 -11.63
N GLN A 167 -5.36 9.99 -12.91
CA GLN A 167 -6.15 11.10 -13.45
C GLN A 167 -7.60 11.08 -12.92
N LEU A 168 -8.22 9.90 -12.90
CA LEU A 168 -9.59 9.71 -12.42
C LEU A 168 -9.74 10.09 -10.94
N VAL A 169 -8.85 9.61 -10.06
CA VAL A 169 -8.96 9.92 -8.62
C VAL A 169 -8.84 11.42 -8.37
N ARG A 170 -8.00 12.12 -9.15
CA ARG A 170 -7.87 13.57 -9.06
C ARG A 170 -9.11 14.29 -9.53
N TRP A 171 -9.67 13.88 -10.67
CA TRP A 171 -10.90 14.49 -11.20
C TRP A 171 -12.11 14.26 -10.29
N ILE A 172 -12.20 13.11 -9.62
CA ILE A 172 -13.27 12.83 -8.64
C ILE A 172 -13.17 13.74 -7.40
N GLY A 173 -11.99 14.28 -7.10
CA GLY A 173 -11.74 15.19 -5.97
C GLY A 173 -10.85 14.62 -4.86
N TYR A 174 -10.21 13.47 -5.08
CA TYR A 174 -9.19 12.96 -4.15
C TYR A 174 -7.87 13.73 -4.32
N SER A 175 -7.05 13.75 -3.28
CA SER A 175 -5.72 14.38 -3.29
C SER A 175 -4.77 13.71 -4.27
N GLY A 176 -4.98 12.43 -4.57
CA GLY A 176 -4.15 11.65 -5.48
C GLY A 176 -4.21 10.14 -5.24
N LEU A 177 -3.26 9.42 -5.82
CA LEU A 177 -3.11 7.96 -5.69
C LEU A 177 -1.79 7.63 -4.96
N VAL A 178 -1.83 6.68 -4.02
CA VAL A 178 -0.63 6.13 -3.38
C VAL A 178 -0.56 4.62 -3.63
N ILE A 179 0.45 4.18 -4.36
CA ILE A 179 0.69 2.76 -4.65
C ILE A 179 1.82 2.26 -3.74
N LEU A 180 1.58 1.17 -3.03
CA LEU A 180 2.49 0.56 -2.07
C LEU A 180 2.85 -0.83 -2.55
N PHE A 181 4.00 -0.98 -3.19
CA PHE A 181 4.56 -2.27 -3.59
C PHE A 181 5.38 -2.86 -2.45
N ASP A 182 5.02 -4.07 -2.01
CA ASP A 182 5.81 -4.83 -1.04
C ASP A 182 6.36 -6.11 -1.67
N GLU A 183 7.64 -6.08 -2.04
CA GLU A 183 8.39 -7.27 -2.45
C GLU A 183 9.05 -7.86 -1.20
N THR A 184 8.41 -8.89 -0.66
CA THR A 184 8.85 -9.47 0.61
C THR A 184 10.03 -10.42 0.41
N GLU A 185 10.02 -11.23 -0.66
CA GLU A 185 10.95 -12.34 -0.88
C GLU A 185 12.12 -11.97 -1.80
N ARG A 186 13.32 -12.43 -1.42
CA ARG A 186 14.44 -12.48 -2.36
C ARG A 186 14.14 -13.56 -3.37
N ASN A 187 14.27 -13.22 -4.65
CA ASN A 187 13.91 -14.11 -5.74
C ASN A 187 15.17 -14.60 -6.49
N PRO A 188 15.83 -15.67 -6.01
CA PRO A 188 16.97 -16.26 -6.72
C PRO A 188 16.56 -16.89 -8.06
N SER A 189 15.26 -17.15 -8.27
CA SER A 189 14.73 -17.93 -9.41
C SER A 189 14.45 -17.12 -10.68
N PHE A 190 14.61 -15.79 -10.68
CA PHE A 190 14.43 -15.03 -11.92
C PHE A 190 15.61 -15.23 -12.88
N ASN A 191 15.30 -15.58 -14.12
CA ASN A 191 16.30 -15.64 -15.19
C ASN A 191 16.75 -14.21 -15.59
N THR A 192 17.85 -14.12 -16.33
CA THR A 192 18.44 -12.82 -16.75
C THR A 192 17.42 -11.93 -17.46
N LYS A 193 16.63 -12.48 -18.39
CA LYS A 193 15.60 -11.73 -19.13
C LYS A 193 14.53 -11.15 -18.22
N GLN A 194 14.08 -11.90 -17.21
CA GLN A 194 13.10 -11.43 -16.24
C GLN A 194 13.68 -10.30 -15.38
N LYS A 195 14.94 -10.41 -14.96
CA LYS A 195 15.63 -9.33 -14.22
C LYS A 195 15.74 -8.06 -15.07
N ASP A 196 16.11 -8.18 -16.34
CA ASP A 196 16.20 -7.04 -17.26
C ASP A 196 14.83 -6.37 -17.45
N LEU A 197 13.75 -7.16 -17.55
CA LEU A 197 12.39 -6.64 -17.61
C LEU A 197 11.97 -5.91 -16.33
N ILE A 198 12.31 -6.44 -15.15
CA ILE A 198 12.05 -5.76 -13.86
C ILE A 198 12.77 -4.41 -13.83
N LEU A 199 14.07 -4.39 -14.18
CA LEU A 199 14.88 -3.17 -14.18
C LEU A 199 14.33 -2.13 -15.17
N ASN A 200 13.94 -2.57 -16.37
CA ASN A 200 13.35 -1.68 -17.37
C ASN A 200 11.98 -1.14 -16.92
N ASN A 201 11.11 -2.00 -16.39
CA ASN A 201 9.82 -1.59 -15.85
C ASN A 201 9.98 -0.60 -14.69
N LEU A 202 10.99 -0.79 -13.83
CA LEU A 202 11.27 0.12 -12.72
C LEU A 202 11.80 1.46 -13.20
N ARG A 203 12.69 1.46 -14.21
CA ARG A 203 13.17 2.68 -14.85
C ARG A 203 12.00 3.45 -15.48
N GLN A 204 11.17 2.76 -16.26
CA GLN A 204 9.98 3.36 -16.87
C GLN A 204 9.03 3.91 -15.81
N LEU A 205 8.78 3.18 -14.73
CA LEU A 205 7.95 3.65 -13.62
C LEU A 205 8.46 4.97 -13.05
N ILE A 206 9.77 5.10 -12.81
CA ILE A 206 10.38 6.34 -12.30
C ILE A 206 10.25 7.47 -13.32
N ASP A 207 10.55 7.21 -14.59
CA ASP A 207 10.41 8.20 -15.67
C ASP A 207 8.96 8.74 -15.75
N GLU A 208 7.99 7.84 -15.66
CA GLU A 208 6.56 8.15 -15.69
C GLU A 208 6.12 8.94 -14.46
N THR A 209 6.75 8.76 -13.28
CA THR A 209 6.46 9.60 -12.10
C THR A 209 6.90 11.06 -12.27
N ALA A 210 7.92 11.32 -13.09
CA ALA A 210 8.35 12.68 -13.40
C ALA A 210 7.46 13.36 -14.46
N GLN A 211 6.83 12.59 -15.35
CA GLN A 211 6.15 13.13 -16.54
C GLN A 211 4.62 13.00 -16.52
N ALA A 212 4.08 11.87 -16.06
CA ALA A 212 2.71 11.48 -16.38
C ALA A 212 1.87 11.01 -15.17
N PHE A 213 2.47 10.42 -14.13
CA PHE A 213 1.78 10.08 -12.88
C PHE A 213 1.60 11.31 -11.98
N GLN A 214 0.81 12.28 -12.44
CA GLN A 214 0.49 13.46 -11.65
C GLN A 214 -0.21 13.08 -10.34
N SER A 215 0.16 13.76 -9.25
CA SER A 215 -0.44 13.55 -7.92
C SER A 215 -0.41 12.09 -7.44
N THR A 216 0.63 11.35 -7.82
CA THR A 216 0.77 9.94 -7.47
C THR A 216 2.07 9.72 -6.69
N PHE A 217 1.98 9.00 -5.57
CA PHE A 217 3.15 8.51 -4.86
C PHE A 217 3.26 7.00 -5.03
N ILE A 218 4.48 6.52 -5.30
CA ILE A 218 4.74 5.09 -5.39
C ILE A 218 5.86 4.75 -4.42
N PHE A 219 5.56 3.87 -3.47
CA PHE A 219 6.54 3.33 -2.54
C PHE A 219 6.81 1.88 -2.93
N TYR A 220 8.09 1.56 -3.13
CA TYR A 220 8.54 0.20 -3.42
C TYR A 220 9.44 -0.29 -2.29
N SER A 221 8.93 -1.22 -1.50
CA SER A 221 9.71 -1.98 -0.51
C SER A 221 10.43 -3.13 -1.21
N LEU A 222 11.75 -3.04 -1.27
CA LEU A 222 12.64 -4.07 -1.81
C LEU A 222 13.27 -4.88 -0.68
N PRO A 223 13.49 -6.20 -0.84
CA PRO A 223 14.12 -7.02 0.18
C PRO A 223 15.60 -6.65 0.38
N ASP A 224 16.31 -6.35 -0.71
CA ASP A 224 17.66 -5.78 -0.73
C ASP A 224 17.96 -5.09 -2.08
N GLU A 225 19.08 -4.37 -2.14
CA GLU A 225 19.57 -3.70 -3.36
C GLU A 225 20.52 -4.60 -4.18
N SER A 226 20.65 -5.90 -3.90
CA SER A 226 21.63 -6.75 -4.58
C SER A 226 21.31 -6.97 -6.06
N PHE A 227 20.03 -6.95 -6.44
CA PHE A 227 19.63 -6.97 -7.85
C PHE A 227 20.02 -5.68 -8.58
N LEU A 228 20.16 -4.57 -7.83
CA LEU A 228 20.76 -3.32 -8.26
C LEU A 228 22.30 -3.37 -8.23
N ASN A 229 22.96 -4.53 -8.31
CA ASN A 229 24.41 -4.61 -8.52
C ASN A 229 24.77 -5.37 -9.80
N THR A 230 23.78 -5.65 -10.66
CA THR A 230 23.98 -6.36 -11.92
C THR A 230 24.56 -5.40 -12.96
N LYS A 231 25.70 -5.74 -13.58
CA LYS A 231 26.33 -4.92 -14.62
C LYS A 231 25.45 -4.90 -15.89
N GLY A 232 25.11 -3.70 -16.40
CA GLY A 232 24.36 -3.50 -17.64
C GLY A 232 23.92 -2.05 -17.86
N SER A 233 23.71 -1.64 -19.11
CA SER A 233 23.39 -0.24 -19.48
C SER A 233 22.02 0.24 -18.97
N ILE A 234 21.01 -0.64 -18.93
CA ILE A 234 19.69 -0.34 -18.34
C ILE A 234 19.82 -0.05 -16.84
N TYR A 235 20.73 -0.76 -16.18
CA TYR A 235 21.00 -0.58 -14.77
C TYR A 235 21.70 0.77 -14.49
N GLU A 236 22.66 1.20 -15.32
CA GLU A 236 23.31 2.50 -15.16
C GLU A 236 22.30 3.66 -15.20
N ALA A 237 21.38 3.63 -16.17
CA ALA A 237 20.33 4.65 -16.27
C ALA A 237 19.37 4.65 -15.06
N LEU A 238 19.05 3.48 -14.51
CA LEU A 238 18.25 3.38 -13.27
C LEU A 238 19.03 3.88 -12.06
N ARG A 239 20.32 3.54 -11.98
CA ARG A 239 21.21 3.90 -10.89
C ARG A 239 21.35 5.41 -10.76
N GLU A 240 21.55 6.13 -11.86
CA GLU A 240 21.61 7.61 -11.88
C GLU A 240 20.37 8.27 -11.28
N ARG A 241 19.18 7.70 -11.57
CA ARG A 241 17.88 8.16 -11.03
C ARG A 241 17.70 7.84 -9.54
N LEU A 242 18.38 6.81 -9.04
CA LEU A 242 18.30 6.37 -7.64
C LEU A 242 19.40 6.98 -6.77
N GLU A 243 20.50 7.46 -7.35
CA GLU A 243 21.66 8.04 -6.65
C GLU A 243 21.48 9.53 -6.30
N THR A 244 20.43 10.17 -6.78
CA THR A 244 20.42 11.63 -6.99
C THR A 244 20.43 12.48 -5.72
N ILE A 245 20.38 11.92 -4.49
CA ILE A 245 20.60 12.71 -3.27
C ILE A 245 21.28 11.86 -2.19
N SER A 246 22.57 12.10 -1.96
CA SER A 246 23.37 11.48 -0.89
C SER A 246 23.22 12.24 0.44
N ASP A 247 21.99 12.37 0.93
CA ASP A 247 21.77 12.61 2.35
C ASP A 247 20.83 11.51 2.88
N PRO A 248 21.32 10.59 3.74
CA PRO A 248 20.51 9.50 4.30
C PRO A 248 19.30 10.00 5.10
N LEU A 249 19.21 11.30 5.37
CA LEU A 249 18.14 11.96 6.12
C LEU A 249 17.23 12.83 5.26
N ASN A 250 17.42 12.89 3.94
CA ASN A 250 16.63 13.79 3.11
C ASN A 250 15.22 13.24 2.85
N PRO A 251 14.15 13.92 3.32
CA PRO A 251 12.77 13.54 3.02
C PRO A 251 12.40 13.65 1.53
N THR A 252 13.23 14.34 0.72
CA THR A 252 13.10 14.40 -0.74
C THR A 252 13.97 13.36 -1.46
N GLY A 253 14.70 12.53 -0.72
CA GLY A 253 15.49 11.44 -1.27
C GLY A 253 14.61 10.32 -1.83
N VAL A 254 15.06 9.68 -2.91
CA VAL A 254 14.33 8.59 -3.58
C VAL A 254 14.39 7.28 -2.77
N LYS A 255 15.29 7.18 -1.78
CA LYS A 255 15.49 6.00 -0.93
C LYS A 255 15.26 6.31 0.55
N ILE A 256 14.55 5.40 1.23
CA ILE A 256 14.31 5.46 2.68
C ILE A 256 14.98 4.25 3.34
N TYR A 257 16.05 4.51 4.11
CA TYR A 257 16.76 3.49 4.87
C TYR A 257 16.20 3.40 6.30
N LEU A 258 15.32 2.44 6.55
CA LEU A 258 14.70 2.26 7.87
C LEU A 258 15.71 1.90 8.98
N GLU A 259 16.94 1.53 8.66
CA GLU A 259 18.00 1.24 9.63
C GLU A 259 18.78 2.49 10.06
N LYS A 260 18.80 3.54 9.24
CA LYS A 260 19.57 4.78 9.46
C LYS A 260 18.71 5.87 10.13
N LEU A 261 17.94 5.51 11.14
CA LEU A 261 17.10 6.47 11.87
C LEU A 261 17.96 7.33 12.82
N ARG A 262 17.56 8.59 13.06
CA ARG A 262 18.26 9.53 13.96
C ARG A 262 18.28 9.11 15.43
N MET A 263 17.42 8.17 15.81
CA MET A 263 17.22 7.73 17.19
C MET A 263 18.07 6.49 17.49
N ASN A 264 18.59 6.41 18.72
CA ASN A 264 19.24 5.19 19.20
C ASN A 264 18.28 3.99 19.07
N PRO A 265 18.70 2.85 18.50
CA PRO A 265 17.83 1.70 18.32
C PRO A 265 17.15 1.21 19.60
N VAL A 266 17.82 1.25 20.75
CA VAL A 266 17.25 0.81 22.04
C VAL A 266 16.16 1.77 22.50
N ASP A 267 16.37 3.08 22.36
CA ASP A 267 15.37 4.10 22.71
C ASP A 267 14.12 3.99 21.81
N MET A 268 14.32 3.70 20.52
CA MET A 268 13.23 3.44 19.58
C MET A 268 12.42 2.20 20.00
N LEU A 269 13.08 1.09 20.36
CA LEU A 269 12.37 -0.10 20.86
C LEU A 269 11.64 0.20 22.16
N TYR A 270 12.24 1.00 23.05
CA TYR A 270 11.59 1.43 24.28
C TYR A 270 10.30 2.20 24.01
N GLU A 271 10.33 3.21 23.14
CA GLU A 271 9.12 3.96 22.77
C GLU A 271 8.04 3.07 22.14
N ILE A 272 8.43 2.12 21.29
CA ILE A 272 7.53 1.12 20.71
C ILE A 272 6.90 0.28 21.84
N GLY A 273 7.71 -0.20 22.78
CA GLY A 273 7.24 -1.02 23.89
C GLY A 273 6.25 -0.29 24.80
N MET A 274 6.48 1.00 25.07
CA MET A 274 5.56 1.84 25.85
C MET A 274 4.25 2.15 25.10
N LYS A 275 4.26 2.18 23.77
CA LYS A 275 3.02 2.28 22.98
C LYS A 275 2.25 0.96 22.97
N LEU A 276 2.96 -0.16 22.92
CA LEU A 276 2.36 -1.50 22.94
C LEU A 276 1.75 -1.84 24.30
N SER A 277 2.37 -1.41 25.40
CA SER A 277 1.79 -1.63 26.73
C SER A 277 0.40 -1.03 26.82
N LYS A 278 0.20 0.22 26.37
CA LYS A 278 -1.12 0.87 26.34
C LYS A 278 -2.17 0.07 25.56
N ILE A 279 -1.79 -0.51 24.43
CA ILE A 279 -2.68 -1.38 23.64
C ILE A 279 -2.99 -2.66 24.42
N TYR A 280 -1.99 -3.25 25.05
CA TYR A 280 -2.12 -4.46 25.86
C TYR A 280 -3.03 -4.25 27.08
N GLU A 281 -2.88 -3.11 27.77
CA GLU A 281 -3.70 -2.75 28.93
C GLU A 281 -5.18 -2.69 28.57
N VAL A 282 -5.52 -2.07 27.43
CA VAL A 282 -6.90 -2.02 26.92
C VAL A 282 -7.38 -3.41 26.51
N ALA A 283 -6.55 -4.19 25.80
CA ALA A 283 -6.96 -5.49 25.27
C ALA A 283 -7.23 -6.55 26.36
N TYR A 284 -6.57 -6.44 27.51
CA TYR A 284 -6.65 -7.42 28.59
C TYR A 284 -7.22 -6.88 29.90
N ASP A 285 -7.70 -5.63 29.89
CA ASP A 285 -8.16 -4.91 31.08
C ASP A 285 -7.20 -5.06 32.27
N PHE A 286 -5.93 -4.79 32.00
CA PHE A 286 -4.82 -4.96 32.95
C PHE A 286 -4.04 -3.66 33.04
N LYS A 287 -3.61 -3.25 34.23
CA LYS A 287 -2.73 -2.09 34.41
C LYS A 287 -1.36 -2.54 34.87
N PHE A 288 -0.33 -2.13 34.16
CA PHE A 288 1.04 -2.42 34.58
C PHE A 288 1.45 -1.55 35.76
N ASN A 289 2.31 -2.10 36.63
CA ASN A 289 3.13 -1.26 37.49
C ASN A 289 4.18 -0.55 36.63
N GLU A 290 4.19 0.79 36.68
CA GLU A 290 5.05 1.64 35.84
C GLU A 290 6.55 1.32 35.99
N SER A 291 7.01 1.03 37.22
CA SER A 291 8.42 0.73 37.48
C SER A 291 8.83 -0.62 36.88
N ILE A 292 7.97 -1.63 37.01
CA ILE A 292 8.20 -2.98 36.47
C ILE A 292 8.15 -2.95 34.95
N LEU A 293 7.18 -2.25 34.38
CA LEU A 293 7.04 -2.08 32.93
C LEU A 293 8.26 -1.38 32.32
N ASN A 294 8.62 -0.20 32.83
CA ASN A 294 9.74 0.58 32.30
C ASN A 294 11.04 -0.23 32.32
N ARG A 295 11.28 -0.96 33.40
CA ARG A 295 12.44 -1.85 33.52
C ARG A 295 12.37 -2.99 32.51
N ALA A 296 11.26 -3.73 32.46
CA ALA A 296 11.08 -4.85 31.55
C ALA A 296 11.27 -4.45 30.08
N VAL A 297 10.64 -3.36 29.64
CA VAL A 297 10.76 -2.88 28.26
C VAL A 297 12.23 -2.54 27.94
N LYS A 298 12.93 -1.84 28.84
CA LYS A 298 14.31 -1.41 28.65
C LYS A 298 15.28 -2.59 28.59
N GLU A 299 15.16 -3.55 29.50
CA GLU A 299 16.04 -4.73 29.54
C GLU A 299 15.83 -5.62 28.31
N ILE A 300 14.58 -5.83 27.89
CA ILE A 300 14.26 -6.61 26.68
C ILE A 300 14.75 -5.89 25.42
N ALA A 301 14.58 -4.56 25.34
CA ALA A 301 15.06 -3.76 24.21
C ALA A 301 16.58 -3.90 24.05
N LYS A 302 17.33 -3.80 25.16
CA LYS A 302 18.79 -3.98 25.18
C LYS A 302 19.18 -5.40 24.76
N ALA A 303 18.58 -6.43 25.38
CA ALA A 303 18.85 -7.82 25.07
C ALA A 303 18.59 -8.16 23.59
N CYS A 304 17.49 -7.67 23.01
CA CYS A 304 17.20 -7.86 21.57
C CYS A 304 18.19 -7.13 20.65
N TYR A 305 18.65 -5.93 21.03
CA TYR A 305 19.62 -5.19 20.23
C TYR A 305 21.03 -5.82 20.26
N ASP A 306 21.41 -6.43 21.37
CA ASP A 306 22.67 -7.16 21.47
C ASP A 306 22.67 -8.42 20.60
N GLU A 307 21.51 -9.07 20.45
CA GLU A 307 21.28 -10.21 19.55
C GLU A 307 21.06 -9.82 18.07
N ARG A 308 21.30 -8.56 17.67
CA ARG A 308 21.00 -8.05 16.31
C ARG A 308 21.63 -8.82 15.14
N TYR A 309 22.68 -9.61 15.39
CA TYR A 309 23.38 -10.37 14.35
C TYR A 309 22.67 -11.70 14.02
N THR A 310 21.73 -12.17 14.85
CA THR A 310 20.99 -13.43 14.63
C THR A 310 19.68 -13.24 13.86
N GLY A 311 19.21 -12.00 13.67
CA GLY A 311 18.00 -11.73 12.92
C GLY A 311 17.48 -10.30 13.07
N ALA A 312 16.24 -10.05 12.62
CA ALA A 312 15.62 -8.74 12.72
C ALA A 312 15.17 -8.43 14.16
N TYR A 313 16.06 -7.75 14.90
CA TYR A 313 15.87 -7.38 16.30
C TYR A 313 14.52 -6.71 16.61
N ARG A 314 13.95 -5.94 15.67
CA ARG A 314 12.63 -5.30 15.82
C ARG A 314 11.50 -6.33 15.93
N ARG A 315 11.49 -7.34 15.06
CA ARG A 315 10.49 -8.41 15.10
C ARG A 315 10.66 -9.26 16.35
N LEU A 316 11.91 -9.59 16.69
CA LEU A 316 12.22 -10.35 17.89
C LEU A 316 11.73 -9.60 19.13
N PHE A 317 12.02 -8.30 19.24
CA PHE A 317 11.56 -7.45 20.33
C PHE A 317 10.04 -7.48 20.49
N MET A 318 9.28 -7.29 19.40
CA MET A 318 7.80 -7.35 19.44
C MET A 318 7.30 -8.68 20.04
N GLN A 319 7.83 -9.81 19.55
CA GLN A 319 7.40 -11.13 20.01
C GLN A 319 7.74 -11.36 21.49
N LYS A 320 8.97 -11.04 21.88
CA LYS A 320 9.48 -11.28 23.23
C LYS A 320 8.89 -10.33 24.27
N LEU A 321 8.60 -9.10 23.88
CA LEU A 321 7.93 -8.14 24.75
C LEU A 321 6.51 -8.58 25.10
N ILE A 322 5.74 -9.09 24.13
CA ILE A 322 4.40 -9.61 24.41
C ILE A 322 4.48 -10.83 25.36
N THR A 323 5.46 -11.72 25.18
CA THR A 323 5.71 -12.81 26.13
C THR A 323 5.98 -12.28 27.55
N ALA A 324 6.81 -11.24 27.67
CA ALA A 324 7.09 -10.60 28.95
C ALA A 324 5.84 -9.95 29.57
N PHE A 325 4.99 -9.31 28.78
CA PHE A 325 3.71 -8.77 29.26
C PHE A 325 2.80 -9.86 29.82
N HIS A 326 2.73 -11.02 29.16
CA HIS A 326 2.00 -12.17 29.71
C HIS A 326 2.60 -12.71 31.01
N MET A 327 3.94 -12.70 31.15
CA MET A 327 4.60 -13.10 32.41
C MET A 327 4.27 -12.13 33.55
N ILE A 328 4.36 -10.81 33.30
CA ILE A 328 4.02 -9.77 34.29
C ILE A 328 2.55 -9.84 34.69
N ARG A 329 1.65 -10.12 33.73
CA ARG A 329 0.23 -10.28 34.04
C ARG A 329 -0.05 -11.53 34.89
N LYS A 330 0.68 -12.63 34.68
CA LYS A 330 0.55 -13.85 35.49
C LYS A 330 1.12 -13.68 36.90
N ASN A 331 2.21 -12.93 37.05
CA ASN A 331 2.84 -12.62 38.32
C ASN A 331 3.22 -11.14 38.36
N THR A 332 2.41 -10.32 39.02
CA THR A 332 2.55 -8.86 39.05
C THR A 332 3.78 -8.37 39.79
N GLU A 333 4.46 -9.22 40.55
CA GLU A 333 5.69 -8.90 41.27
C GLU A 333 6.95 -9.40 40.53
N ILE A 334 6.80 -10.03 39.36
CA ILE A 334 7.94 -10.53 38.60
C ILE A 334 8.85 -9.37 38.15
N ILE A 335 10.14 -9.48 38.48
CA ILE A 335 11.15 -8.52 38.06
C ILE A 335 11.87 -9.11 36.84
N ILE A 336 11.76 -8.42 35.71
CA ILE A 336 12.53 -8.75 34.51
C ILE A 336 13.84 -7.96 34.58
N ASP A 337 14.89 -8.62 35.09
CA ASP A 337 16.25 -8.10 35.07
C ASP A 337 16.97 -8.47 33.76
N SER A 338 18.23 -8.04 33.62
CA SER A 338 19.02 -8.28 32.41
C SER A 338 19.18 -9.77 32.09
N ASN A 339 19.35 -10.62 33.11
CA ASN A 339 19.52 -12.06 32.92
C ASN A 339 18.23 -12.71 32.44
N LYS A 340 17.10 -12.38 33.07
CA LYS A 340 15.78 -12.88 32.66
C LYS A 340 15.41 -12.37 31.27
N ALA A 341 15.74 -11.12 30.94
CA ALA A 341 15.53 -10.58 29.60
C ALA A 341 16.32 -11.37 28.54
N ILE A 342 17.59 -11.68 28.79
CA ILE A 342 18.41 -12.52 27.90
C ILE A 342 17.80 -13.92 27.75
N GLU A 343 17.33 -14.54 28.83
CA GLU A 343 16.66 -15.84 28.81
C GLU A 343 15.39 -15.83 27.94
N ILE A 344 14.55 -14.81 28.12
CA ILE A 344 13.33 -14.61 27.33
C ILE A 344 13.69 -14.46 25.84
N VAL A 345 14.70 -13.64 25.52
CA VAL A 345 15.11 -13.37 24.14
C VAL A 345 15.70 -14.61 23.47
N ARG A 346 16.61 -15.32 24.14
CA ARG A 346 17.27 -16.54 23.62
C ARG A 346 16.37 -17.78 23.62
N GLY A 347 15.23 -17.74 24.32
CA GLY A 347 14.24 -18.82 24.33
C GLY A 347 14.60 -19.96 25.27
N GLY A 348 15.02 -19.65 26.51
CA GLY A 348 15.10 -20.66 27.56
C GLY A 348 13.74 -21.31 27.83
N PRO A 349 13.67 -22.61 28.17
CA PRO A 349 12.41 -23.26 28.52
C PRO A 349 11.76 -22.53 29.70
N PRO A 350 10.43 -22.44 29.76
CA PRO A 350 9.76 -21.94 30.95
C PRO A 350 10.14 -22.86 32.12
N ALA A 351 10.80 -22.29 33.13
CA ALA A 351 10.97 -22.94 34.43
C ALA A 351 9.60 -23.11 35.11
#